data_AF-A0A645H6A4-F1
#
_entry.id   AF-A0A645H6A4-F1
#
_cell.length_a   1.000
_cell.length_b   1.000
_cell.length_c   1.000
_cell.angle_alpha   90.00
_cell.angle_beta   90.00
_cell.angle_gamma   90.00
#
_symmetry.space_group_name_H-M   'P 1'
#
loop_
_entity.id
_entity.type
_entity.pdbx_description
1 polymer ?
#
loop_
_entity_poly.entity_id
_entity_poly.type
_entity_poly.pdbx_seq_one_letter_code
_entity_poly.pdbx_strand_id
1 'polypeptide(L)'
;MPEAKLTPPGQKKPLWRRIAGHHLFLPLLCLVIVLLSNLIKTPDFFAITIQNGMLRGYVIDVVNRASELVILAVGMTLVTAASGGQDISVGAVMAVSAAVCCQMLSGGEVSVTAFSNPLI
;
A
#
# COMPACT_ATOMS: atom_id res chain seq x y z
N MET A 1 -30.88 -35.35 -24.20
CA MET A 1 -31.64 -34.26 -23.55
C MET A 1 -31.31 -34.31 -22.06
N PRO A 2 -30.39 -33.48 -21.52
CA PRO A 2 -30.11 -33.45 -20.10
C PRO A 2 -31.06 -32.51 -19.35
N GLU A 3 -31.50 -32.98 -18.19
CA GLU A 3 -32.52 -32.41 -17.32
C GLU A 3 -32.25 -30.97 -16.88
N ALA A 4 -33.26 -30.11 -17.02
CA ALA A 4 -33.34 -28.84 -16.33
C ALA A 4 -33.51 -29.08 -14.82
N LYS A 5 -32.43 -28.90 -14.07
CA LYS A 5 -32.44 -28.89 -12.60
C LYS A 5 -33.27 -27.70 -12.12
N LEU A 6 -34.51 -27.96 -11.69
CA LEU A 6 -35.33 -26.99 -10.96
C LEU A 6 -34.62 -26.65 -9.64
N THR A 7 -34.07 -25.44 -9.55
CA THR A 7 -33.59 -24.86 -8.30
C THR A 7 -34.79 -24.49 -7.41
N PRO A 8 -34.85 -24.94 -6.15
CA PRO A 8 -35.96 -24.64 -5.26
C PRO A 8 -36.03 -23.13 -4.91
N PRO A 9 -37.23 -22.54 -4.83
CA PRO A 9 -37.38 -21.13 -4.48
C PRO A 9 -37.16 -20.96 -2.98
N GLY A 10 -36.12 -20.21 -2.59
CA GLY A 10 -35.89 -19.87 -1.17
C GLY A 10 -34.44 -19.81 -0.70
N GLN A 11 -33.45 -20.09 -1.55
CA GLN A 11 -32.04 -20.05 -1.13
C GLN A 11 -31.52 -18.61 -1.04
N LYS A 12 -31.68 -17.98 0.13
CA LYS A 12 -30.99 -16.71 0.45
C LYS A 12 -29.48 -16.97 0.36
N LYS A 13 -28.82 -16.38 -0.65
CA LYS A 13 -27.36 -16.43 -0.79
C LYS A 13 -26.72 -16.04 0.56
N PRO A 14 -25.73 -16.79 1.08
CA PRO A 14 -25.17 -16.52 2.40
C PRO A 14 -24.57 -15.11 2.43
N LEU A 15 -24.93 -14.32 3.45
CA LEU A 15 -24.51 -12.92 3.62
C LEU A 15 -22.98 -12.76 3.53
N TRP A 16 -22.24 -13.77 3.96
CA TRP A 16 -20.79 -13.88 3.95
C TRP A 16 -20.20 -13.82 2.53
N ARG A 17 -20.88 -14.41 1.53
CA ARG A 17 -20.48 -14.33 0.12
C ARG A 17 -20.74 -12.94 -0.49
N ARG A 18 -21.70 -12.18 0.04
CA ARG A 18 -21.93 -10.78 -0.38
C ARG A 18 -20.87 -9.85 0.18
N ILE A 19 -20.48 -10.04 1.43
CA ILE A 19 -19.48 -9.20 2.10
C ILE A 19 -18.07 -9.46 1.51
N ALA A 20 -17.70 -10.73 1.30
CA ALA A 20 -16.41 -11.09 0.69
C ALA A 20 -16.31 -10.76 -0.81
N GLY A 21 -17.41 -10.36 -1.46
CA GLY A 21 -17.42 -9.96 -2.87
C GLY A 21 -17.02 -8.50 -3.11
N HIS A 22 -16.91 -7.67 -2.06
CA HIS A 22 -16.53 -6.26 -2.21
C HIS A 22 -15.02 -6.09 -2.24
N HIS A 23 -14.51 -5.27 -3.17
CA HIS A 23 -13.07 -4.98 -3.31
C HIS A 23 -12.44 -4.35 -2.05
N LEU A 24 -13.27 -3.73 -1.19
CA LEU A 24 -12.86 -3.15 0.09
C LEU A 24 -12.76 -4.17 1.23
N PHE A 25 -13.28 -5.38 1.06
CA PHE A 25 -13.31 -6.37 2.14
C PHE A 25 -11.91 -6.78 2.61
N LEU A 26 -11.02 -7.07 1.66
CA LEU A 26 -9.66 -7.51 1.97
C LEU A 26 -8.81 -6.40 2.64
N PRO A 27 -8.75 -5.16 2.10
CA PRO A 27 -8.04 -4.06 2.77
C PRO A 27 -8.54 -3.80 4.19
N LEU A 28 -9.86 -3.80 4.38
CA LEU A 28 -10.46 -3.56 5.69
C LEU A 28 -10.15 -4.68 6.68
N LEU A 29 -10.22 -5.94 6.24
CA LEU A 29 -9.86 -7.09 7.06
C LEU A 29 -8.39 -7.03 7.49
N CYS A 30 -7.48 -6.74 6.56
CA CYS A 30 -6.06 -6.58 6.88
C CYS A 30 -5.84 -5.45 7.90
N LEU A 31 -6.52 -4.30 7.75
CA LEU A 31 -6.44 -3.19 8.70
C LEU A 31 -6.85 -3.63 10.11
N VAL A 32 -7.98 -4.34 10.24
CA VAL A 32 -8.46 -4.85 11.54
C VAL A 32 -7.47 -5.82 12.16
N ILE A 33 -6.93 -6.76 11.37
CA ILE A 33 -5.95 -7.74 11.86
C ILE A 33 -4.69 -7.03 12.39
N VAL A 34 -4.18 -6.04 11.66
CA VAL A 34 -3.00 -5.27 12.09
C VAL A 34 -3.31 -4.47 13.36
N LEU A 35 -4.48 -3.84 13.46
CA LEU A 35 -4.88 -3.09 14.67
C LEU A 35 -4.95 -3.99 15.90
N LEU A 36 -5.57 -5.17 15.76
CA LEU A 36 -5.67 -6.17 16.83
C LEU A 36 -4.29 -6.72 17.21
N SER A 37 -3.41 -6.98 16.24
CA SER A 37 -2.05 -7.41 16.51
C SER A 37 -1.26 -6.34 17.26
N ASN A 38 -1.47 -5.06 16.97
CA ASN A 38 -0.84 -3.97 17.72
C ASN A 38 -1.38 -3.93 19.15
N LEU A 39 -2.70 -4.04 19.34
CA LEU A 39 -3.31 -4.06 20.68
C LEU A 39 -2.78 -5.20 21.57
N ILE A 40 -2.58 -6.39 21.01
CA ILE A 40 -2.04 -7.54 21.77
C ILE A 40 -0.58 -7.31 22.17
N LYS A 41 0.23 -6.70 21.28
CA LYS A 41 1.65 -6.46 21.55
C LYS A 41 1.92 -5.25 22.43
N THR A 42 1.06 -4.24 22.37
CA THR A 42 1.15 -3.01 23.15
C THR A 42 -0.21 -2.67 23.74
N PRO A 43 -0.48 -3.05 25.01
CA PRO A 43 -1.79 -2.81 25.64
C PRO A 43 -2.10 -1.31 25.80
N ASP A 44 -1.08 -0.46 25.86
CA ASP A 44 -1.21 1.01 25.88
C ASP A 44 -1.33 1.64 24.48
N PHE A 45 -1.54 0.86 23.41
CA PHE A 45 -1.63 1.39 22.05
C PHE A 45 -2.75 2.43 21.87
N PHE A 46 -3.89 2.25 22.53
CA PHE A 46 -5.00 3.21 22.53
C PHE A 46 -4.96 4.20 23.70
N ALA A 47 -3.93 4.14 24.56
CA ALA A 47 -3.79 5.10 25.64
C ALA A 47 -3.41 6.47 25.08
N ILE A 48 -4.23 7.47 25.40
CA ILE A 48 -4.00 8.86 25.03
C ILE A 48 -3.71 9.63 26.32
N THR A 49 -2.53 10.24 26.38
CA THR A 49 -2.08 11.02 27.53
C THR A 49 -1.87 12.46 27.11
N ILE A 50 -2.35 13.41 27.91
CA ILE A 50 -2.12 14.83 27.67
C ILE A 50 -0.82 15.21 28.40
N GLN A 51 0.20 15.61 27.64
CA GLN A 51 1.46 16.11 28.19
C GLN A 51 1.68 17.54 27.70
N ASN A 52 1.84 18.48 28.63
CA ASN A 52 2.11 19.89 28.35
C ASN A 52 1.07 20.55 27.42
N GLY A 53 -0.21 20.21 27.58
CA GLY A 53 -1.31 20.75 26.76
C GLY A 53 -1.46 20.12 25.37
N MET A 54 -0.61 19.15 25.01
CA MET A 54 -0.71 18.41 23.73
C MET A 54 -1.15 16.97 23.97
N LEU A 55 -2.06 16.49 23.12
CA LEU A 55 -2.46 15.09 23.07
C LEU A 55 -1.29 14.25 22.55
N ARG A 56 -0.82 13.29 23.34
CA ARG A 56 0.23 12.32 22.96
C ARG A 56 -0.29 10.90 23.12
N GLY A 57 0.17 10.01 22.25
CA GLY A 57 -0.21 8.60 22.26
C GLY A 57 -0.03 8.00 20.87
N TYR A 58 0.12 6.68 20.79
CA TYR A 58 0.40 5.98 19.53
C TYR A 58 -0.67 6.27 18.47
N VAL A 59 -1.94 6.40 18.84
CA VAL A 59 -3.03 6.74 17.91
C VAL A 59 -2.81 8.10 17.26
N ILE A 60 -2.42 9.11 18.04
CA ILE A 60 -2.22 10.48 17.52
C ILE A 60 -0.99 10.52 16.62
N ASP A 61 0.07 9.82 17.00
CA ASP A 61 1.29 9.72 16.19
C ASP A 61 1.01 9.01 14.85
N VAL A 62 0.22 7.93 14.87
CA VAL A 62 -0.22 7.22 13.67
C VAL A 62 -1.08 8.12 12.79
N VAL A 63 -2.03 8.88 13.34
CA VAL A 63 -2.86 9.82 12.56
C VAL A 63 -2.02 10.93 11.94
N ASN A 64 -1.08 11.49 12.68
CA ASN A 64 -0.19 12.54 12.16
C ASN A 64 0.69 12.03 11.03
N ARG A 65 1.26 10.82 11.16
CA ARG A 65 2.05 10.20 10.09
C ARG A 65 1.18 9.72 8.92
N ALA A 66 -0.04 9.28 9.19
CA ALA A 66 -1.00 8.90 8.17
C ALA A 66 -1.45 10.10 7.34
N SER A 67 -1.44 11.32 7.91
CA SER A 67 -1.83 12.53 7.18
C SER A 67 -0.98 12.76 5.93
N GLU A 68 0.34 12.56 6.02
CA GLU A 68 1.23 12.61 4.86
C GLU A 68 0.85 11.57 3.79
N LEU A 69 0.62 10.33 4.22
CA LEU A 69 0.21 9.23 3.33
C LEU A 69 -1.16 9.47 2.69
N VAL A 70 -2.12 10.06 3.42
CA VAL A 70 -3.47 10.36 2.92
C VAL A 70 -3.42 11.47 1.88
N ILE A 71 -2.68 12.56 2.15
CA ILE A 71 -2.51 13.65 1.18
C ILE A 71 -1.87 13.12 -0.11
N LEU A 72 -0.82 12.30 0.01
CA LEU A 72 -0.19 11.64 -1.14
C LEU A 72 -1.16 10.70 -1.87
N ALA A 73 -1.88 9.85 -1.14
CA ALA A 73 -2.84 8.93 -1.75
C ALA A 73 -3.95 9.66 -2.51
N VAL A 74 -4.47 10.77 -1.96
CA VAL A 74 -5.46 11.62 -2.64
C VAL A 74 -4.86 12.24 -3.90
N GLY A 75 -3.63 12.77 -3.82
CA GLY A 75 -2.92 13.31 -4.98
C GLY A 75 -2.72 12.27 -6.08
N MET A 76 -2.25 11.08 -5.73
CA MET A 76 -2.06 9.96 -6.67
C MET A 76 -3.39 9.47 -7.24
N THR A 77 -4.46 9.47 -6.45
CA THR A 77 -5.81 9.12 -6.92
C THR A 77 -6.33 10.16 -7.92
N LEU A 78 -6.11 11.45 -7.67
CA LEU A 78 -6.49 12.51 -8.60
C LEU A 78 -5.70 12.41 -9.92
N VAL A 79 -4.39 12.24 -9.84
CA VAL A 79 -3.51 12.10 -11.02
C VAL A 79 -3.90 10.90 -11.86
N THR A 80 -4.16 9.76 -11.22
CA THR A 80 -4.58 8.53 -11.92
C THR A 80 -5.96 8.69 -12.55
N ALA A 81 -6.91 9.34 -11.87
CA ALA A 81 -8.23 9.64 -12.41
C ALA A 81 -8.18 10.61 -13.60
N ALA A 82 -7.34 11.65 -13.54
CA ALA A 82 -7.21 12.67 -14.58
C ALA A 82 -6.41 12.21 -15.80
N SER A 83 -5.40 11.36 -15.60
CA SER A 83 -4.47 10.92 -16.66
C SER A 83 -4.90 9.63 -17.37
N GLY A 84 -5.95 8.96 -16.88
CA GLY A 84 -6.41 7.66 -17.41
C GLY A 84 -5.54 6.47 -17.00
N GLY A 85 -4.56 6.69 -16.11
CA GLY A 85 -3.61 5.69 -15.62
C GLY A 85 -2.27 6.33 -15.22
N GLN A 86 -1.48 5.60 -14.42
CA GLN A 86 -0.10 5.96 -14.10
C GLN A 86 0.82 4.98 -14.84
N ASP A 87 1.75 5.48 -15.65
CA ASP A 87 2.74 4.62 -16.30
C ASP A 87 3.86 4.26 -15.31
N ILE A 88 3.74 3.08 -14.71
CA ILE A 88 4.77 2.52 -13.83
C ILE A 88 5.95 1.93 -14.63
N SER A 89 5.74 1.61 -15.91
CA SER A 89 6.74 0.92 -16.74
C SER A 89 7.92 1.82 -17.11
N VAL A 90 7.68 3.11 -17.39
CA VAL A 90 8.77 4.08 -17.67
C VAL A 90 9.68 4.28 -16.46
N GLY A 91 9.14 4.21 -15.24
CA GLY A 91 9.95 4.26 -14.01
C GLY A 91 10.85 3.03 -13.87
N ALA A 92 10.35 1.84 -14.22
CA ALA A 92 11.13 0.62 -14.22
C ALA A 92 12.26 0.66 -15.27
N VAL A 93 11.97 1.10 -16.50
CA VAL A 93 12.98 1.24 -17.56
C VAL A 93 14.03 2.27 -17.17
N MET A 94 13.62 3.43 -16.62
CA MET A 94 14.54 4.46 -16.12
C MET A 94 15.48 3.91 -15.04
N ALA A 95 14.97 3.13 -14.08
CA ALA A 95 15.78 2.53 -13.03
C ALA A 95 16.78 1.51 -13.58
N VAL A 96 16.36 0.67 -14.53
CA VAL A 96 17.25 -0.32 -15.17
C VAL A 96 18.34 0.37 -16.00
N SER A 97 17.98 1.37 -16.81
CA SER A 97 18.95 2.14 -17.60
C SER A 97 19.96 2.84 -16.70
N ALA A 98 19.51 3.49 -15.61
CA ALA A 98 20.41 4.12 -14.64
C ALA A 98 21.34 3.09 -13.98
N ALA A 99 20.84 1.92 -13.58
CA ALA A 99 21.65 0.86 -13.01
C ALA A 99 22.71 0.34 -13.99
N VAL A 100 22.36 0.14 -15.27
CA VAL A 100 23.31 -0.28 -16.31
C VAL A 100 24.37 0.79 -16.57
N CYS A 101 23.99 2.06 -16.63
CA CYS A 101 24.94 3.17 -16.75
C CYS A 101 25.90 3.22 -15.56
N CYS A 102 25.38 3.14 -14.32
CA CYS A 102 26.20 3.06 -13.12
C CYS A 102 27.13 1.84 -13.15
N GLN A 103 26.66 0.71 -13.68
CA GLN A 103 27.45 -0.51 -13.79
C GLN A 103 28.61 -0.36 -14.78
N MET A 104 28.37 0.28 -15.92
CA MET A 104 29.39 0.57 -16.93
C MET A 104 30.43 1.58 -16.43
N LEU A 105 29.97 2.65 -15.76
CA LEU A 105 30.85 3.69 -15.22
C LEU A 105 31.68 3.19 -14.04
N SER A 106 31.10 2.34 -13.19
CA SER A 106 31.76 1.81 -11.99
C SER A 106 32.52 0.50 -12.23
N GLY A 107 32.37 -0.11 -13.42
CA GLY A 107 33.10 -1.31 -13.82
C GLY A 107 32.79 -2.57 -13.00
N GLY A 108 31.77 -2.58 -12.15
CA GLY A 108 31.53 -3.69 -11.21
C GLY A 108 31.46 -3.23 -9.75
N GLU A 109 32.09 -2.11 -9.44
CA GLU A 109 32.31 -1.67 -8.06
C GLU A 109 31.13 -0.89 -7.50
N VAL A 110 30.87 -1.07 -6.19
CA VAL A 110 29.79 -0.38 -5.48
C VAL A 110 30.10 1.11 -5.28
N SER A 111 31.38 1.49 -5.32
CA SER A 111 31.85 2.87 -5.21
C SER A 111 33.16 3.03 -5.97
N VAL A 112 33.26 4.06 -6.83
CA VAL A 112 34.45 4.37 -7.60
C VAL A 112 34.91 5.82 -7.37
N THR A 113 36.21 6.02 -7.24
CA THR A 113 36.84 7.38 -7.17
C THR A 113 37.28 7.89 -8.54
N ALA A 114 37.38 6.99 -9.53
CA ALA A 114 37.62 7.29 -10.93
C ALA A 114 36.71 6.41 -11.79
N PHE A 115 36.08 6.97 -12.81
CA PHE A 115 35.22 6.19 -13.72
C PHE A 115 36.06 5.18 -14.50
N SER A 116 35.59 3.94 -14.56
CA SER A 116 36.27 2.88 -15.32
C SER A 116 36.21 3.14 -16.82
N ASN A 117 35.16 3.83 -17.29
CA ASN A 117 35.01 4.23 -18.69
C ASN A 117 34.44 5.66 -18.83
N PRO A 118 35.28 6.71 -18.71
CA PRO A 118 34.85 8.12 -18.59
C PRO A 118 34.36 8.77 -19.89
N LEU A 119 34.42 8.08 -21.03
CA LEU A 119 34.07 8.60 -22.36
C LEU A 119 32.74 8.08 -22.90
N ILE A 120 32.01 7.30 -22.09
CA ILE A 120 30.57 7.06 -22.25
C ILE A 120 29.87 7.90 -21.18
#